data_AF-A0A1H4D4V8-F1
#
_entry.id   AF-A0A1H4D4V8-F1
#
_cell.length_a   1.000
_cell.length_b   1.000
_cell.length_c   1.000
_cell.angle_alpha   90.00
_cell.angle_beta   90.00
_cell.angle_gamma   90.00
#
_symmetry.space_group_name_H-M   'P 1'
#
loop_
_entity.id
_entity.type
_entity.pdbx_description
1 polymer ?
#
loop_
_entity_poly.entity_id
_entity_poly.type
_entity_poly.pdbx_seq_one_letter_code
_entity_poly.pdbx_strand_id
1 'polypeptide(L)'
;MKTAILIPCYNEAKTIEKVIKDFKKSMPNAVIYVYDNNSTDGTDEIAREAGAIVRYEYKQGKGNVVRRMFREIDADCYILHSRLTSRGTTMLKRRNPHRIRNKQHFGLEL
;
A
#
# COMPACT_ATOMS: atom_id res chain seq x y z
N MET A 1 13.97 -9.05 7.89
CA MET A 1 12.52 -9.11 7.63
C MET A 1 12.15 -7.94 6.74
N LYS A 2 11.77 -8.20 5.49
CA LYS A 2 11.36 -7.20 4.50
C LYS A 2 9.87 -6.90 4.67
N THR A 3 9.54 -5.67 5.05
CA THR A 3 8.15 -5.20 5.18
C THR A 3 7.81 -4.30 4.01
N ALA A 4 6.70 -4.60 3.33
CA ALA A 4 6.15 -3.76 2.26
C ALA A 4 4.84 -3.12 2.72
N ILE A 5 4.76 -1.79 2.64
CA ILE A 5 3.50 -1.06 2.74
C ILE A 5 2.88 -1.00 1.35
N LEU A 6 1.65 -1.44 1.20
CA LEU A 6 0.91 -1.49 -0.05
C LEU A 6 -0.26 -0.51 0.04
N ILE A 7 -0.28 0.48 -0.87
CA ILE A 7 -1.31 1.52 -0.90
C ILE A 7 -1.95 1.55 -2.30
N PRO A 8 -3.10 0.89 -2.52
CA PRO A 8 -3.86 1.06 -3.75
C PRO A 8 -4.52 2.44 -3.73
N CYS A 9 -4.29 3.21 -4.79
CA CYS A 9 -4.77 4.58 -4.92
C CYS A 9 -5.67 4.75 -6.13
N TYR A 10 -6.71 5.56 -5.95
CA TYR A 10 -7.53 6.14 -7.02
C TYR A 10 -8.03 7.49 -6.53
N ASN A 11 -7.52 8.56 -7.10
CA ASN A 11 -7.81 9.95 -6.75
C ASN A 11 -7.66 10.28 -5.25
N GLU A 12 -6.46 10.07 -4.71
CA GLU A 12 -6.09 10.29 -3.30
C GLU A 12 -5.08 11.43 -3.13
N ALA A 13 -4.95 12.37 -4.08
CA ALA A 13 -3.96 13.45 -4.06
C ALA A 13 -3.98 14.26 -2.74
N LYS A 14 -5.15 14.41 -2.12
CA LYS A 14 -5.33 15.16 -0.87
C LYS A 14 -4.78 14.47 0.38
N THR A 15 -4.56 13.15 0.34
CA THR A 15 -4.23 12.37 1.54
C THR A 15 -2.93 11.57 1.41
N ILE A 16 -2.55 11.20 0.19
CA ILE A 16 -1.48 10.25 -0.06
C ILE A 16 -0.13 10.70 0.51
N GLU A 17 0.17 11.99 0.45
CA GLU A 17 1.42 12.54 1.00
C GLU A 17 1.53 12.31 2.51
N LYS A 18 0.47 12.64 3.27
CA LYS A 18 0.40 12.43 4.72
C LYS A 18 0.60 10.94 5.04
N VAL A 19 -0.16 10.07 4.38
CA VAL A 19 -0.08 8.61 4.60
C VAL A 19 1.35 8.10 4.42
N ILE A 20 2.04 8.51 3.35
CA ILE A 20 3.42 8.10 3.09
C ILE A 20 4.37 8.64 4.19
N LYS A 21 4.23 9.91 4.56
CA LYS A 21 5.06 10.53 5.62
C LYS A 21 4.87 9.84 6.97
N ASP A 22 3.65 9.48 7.33
CA ASP A 22 3.36 8.81 8.61
C ASP A 22 3.92 7.38 8.64
N PHE A 23 3.83 6.65 7.52
CA PHE A 23 4.49 5.34 7.40
C PHE A 23 6.02 5.45 7.47
N LYS A 24 6.62 6.46 6.82
CA LYS A 24 8.07 6.70 6.93
C LYS A 24 8.50 7.00 8.37
N LYS A 25 7.69 7.77 9.11
CA LYS A 25 7.95 8.12 10.51
C LYS A 25 7.82 6.90 11.43
N SER A 26 6.74 6.13 11.28
CA SER A 26 6.44 4.99 12.15
C SER A 26 7.21 3.71 11.78
N MET A 27 7.57 3.55 10.50
CA MET A 27 8.18 2.35 9.94
C MET A 27 9.31 2.70 8.96
N PRO A 28 10.41 3.33 9.43
CA PRO A 28 11.46 3.87 8.56
C PRO A 28 12.16 2.83 7.68
N ASN A 29 12.12 1.54 8.07
CA ASN A 29 12.73 0.44 7.33
C ASN A 29 11.77 -0.26 6.34
N ALA A 30 10.50 0.15 6.27
CA ALA A 30 9.53 -0.44 5.35
C ALA A 30 9.61 0.20 3.96
N VAL A 31 9.43 -0.61 2.91
CA VAL A 31 9.34 -0.10 1.54
C VAL A 31 7.88 0.22 1.23
N ILE A 32 7.61 1.45 0.81
CA ILE A 32 6.25 1.90 0.51
C ILE A 32 6.00 1.82 -0.99
N TYR A 33 4.98 1.06 -1.36
CA TYR A 33 4.51 0.92 -2.73
C TYR A 33 3.12 1.54 -2.87
N VAL A 34 3.00 2.48 -3.80
CA VAL A 34 1.72 3.04 -4.24
C VAL A 34 1.41 2.45 -5.60
N TYR A 35 0.21 1.85 -5.74
CA TYR A 35 -0.28 1.46 -7.06
C TYR A 35 -1.41 2.38 -7.45
N ASP A 36 -1.14 3.22 -8.43
CA ASP A 36 -2.14 4.08 -9.03
C ASP A 36 -3.06 3.27 -9.95
N ASN A 37 -4.38 3.43 -9.77
CA ASN A 37 -5.41 2.71 -10.52
C ASN A 37 -6.21 3.63 -11.44
N ASN A 38 -5.47 4.43 -12.24
CA ASN A 38 -5.99 5.45 -13.16
C ASN A 38 -6.49 6.70 -12.44
N SER A 39 -5.69 7.25 -11.53
CA SER A 39 -6.00 8.57 -10.97
C SER A 39 -5.83 9.66 -12.04
N THR A 40 -6.53 10.78 -11.85
CA THR A 40 -6.49 11.95 -12.76
C THR A 40 -6.23 13.25 -12.00
N ASP A 41 -5.77 13.16 -10.75
CA ASP A 41 -5.65 14.29 -9.81
C ASP A 41 -4.22 14.52 -9.32
N GLY A 42 -3.22 13.85 -9.93
CA GLY A 42 -1.82 13.96 -9.56
C GLY A 42 -1.39 13.10 -8.36
N THR A 43 -2.23 12.15 -7.94
CA THR A 43 -1.93 11.23 -6.82
C THR A 43 -0.56 10.56 -6.95
N ASP A 44 -0.20 10.16 -8.16
CA ASP A 44 1.03 9.43 -8.46
C ASP A 44 2.28 10.31 -8.42
N GLU A 45 2.22 11.56 -8.91
CA GLU A 45 3.31 12.53 -8.72
C GLU A 45 3.58 12.78 -7.24
N ILE A 46 2.53 13.12 -6.48
CA ILE A 46 2.63 13.41 -5.05
C ILE A 46 3.21 12.21 -4.29
N ALA A 47 2.81 10.99 -4.66
CA ALA A 47 3.35 9.77 -4.06
C ALA A 47 4.84 9.57 -4.35
N ARG A 48 5.31 9.83 -5.59
CA ARG A 48 6.73 9.76 -5.94
C ARG A 48 7.54 10.78 -5.16
N GLU A 49 7.06 12.02 -5.08
CA GLU A 49 7.74 13.11 -4.37
C GLU A 49 7.82 12.85 -2.86
N ALA A 50 6.76 12.28 -2.27
CA ALA A 50 6.77 11.81 -0.89
C ALA A 50 7.71 10.60 -0.67
N GLY A 51 8.26 10.03 -1.75
CA GLY A 51 9.26 8.99 -1.80
C GLY A 51 8.71 7.58 -1.62
N ALA A 52 7.52 7.31 -2.16
CA ALA A 52 7.03 5.96 -2.41
C ALA A 52 7.48 5.45 -3.80
N ILE A 53 7.54 4.13 -3.94
CA ILE A 53 7.70 3.48 -5.25
C ILE A 53 6.33 3.40 -5.91
N VAL A 54 6.15 4.15 -6.99
CA VAL A 54 4.89 4.15 -7.74
C VAL A 54 4.89 3.08 -8.84
N ARG A 55 3.76 2.39 -8.94
CA ARG A 55 3.40 1.41 -9.97
C ARG A 55 1.98 1.68 -10.44
N TYR A 56 1.56 1.02 -11.52
CA TYR A 56 0.23 1.24 -12.10
C TYR A 56 -0.50 -0.08 -12.30
N GLU A 57 -1.82 -0.05 -12.10
CA GLU A 57 -2.74 -1.06 -12.58
C GLU A 57 -3.82 -0.36 -13.41
N TYR A 58 -3.86 -0.65 -14.72
CA TYR A 58 -4.81 0.01 -15.62
C TYR A 58 -6.21 -0.62 -15.56
N LYS A 59 -6.32 -1.90 -15.14
CA LYS A 59 -7.63 -2.52 -14.91
C LYS A 59 -8.24 -1.97 -13.63
N GLN A 60 -9.24 -1.12 -13.77
CA GLN A 60 -9.94 -0.52 -12.64
C GLN A 60 -10.51 -1.57 -11.68
N GLY A 61 -10.52 -1.21 -10.39
CA GLY A 61 -11.11 -1.99 -9.32
C GLY A 61 -10.07 -2.48 -8.31
N LYS A 62 -10.35 -2.24 -7.03
CA LYS A 62 -9.47 -2.58 -5.90
C LYS A 62 -8.94 -4.01 -5.93
N GLY A 63 -9.77 -4.97 -6.34
CA GLY A 63 -9.36 -6.37 -6.44
C GLY A 63 -8.26 -6.62 -7.48
N ASN A 64 -8.22 -5.86 -8.58
CA ASN A 64 -7.18 -5.98 -9.61
C ASN A 64 -5.85 -5.46 -9.06
N VAL A 65 -5.87 -4.25 -8.48
CA VAL A 65 -4.70 -3.60 -7.89
C VAL A 65 -4.08 -4.47 -6.79
N VAL A 66 -4.91 -4.92 -5.85
CA VAL A 66 -4.43 -5.72 -4.71
C VAL A 66 -3.84 -7.05 -5.18
N ARG A 67 -4.46 -7.74 -6.16
CA ARG A 67 -3.90 -8.97 -6.73
C ARG A 67 -2.57 -8.72 -7.43
N ARG A 68 -2.45 -7.62 -8.17
CA ARG A 68 -1.20 -7.25 -8.85
C ARG A 68 -0.09 -6.95 -7.85
N MET A 69 -0.37 -6.18 -6.81
CA MET A 69 0.58 -5.89 -5.73
C MET A 69 1.17 -7.17 -5.12
N PHE A 70 0.31 -8.13 -4.74
CA PHE A 70 0.77 -9.40 -4.16
C PHE A 70 1.49 -10.31 -5.15
N ARG A 71 1.27 -10.14 -6.46
CA ARG A 71 1.97 -10.89 -7.50
C ARG A 71 3.36 -10.33 -7.78
N GLU A 72 3.52 -9.01 -7.76
CA GLU A 72 4.78 -8.35 -8.13
C GLU A 72 5.73 -8.12 -6.95
N ILE A 73 5.19 -7.97 -5.73
CA ILE A 73 5.99 -7.59 -4.57
C ILE A 73 6.29 -8.82 -3.72
N ASP A 74 7.58 -9.13 -3.60
CA ASP A 74 8.11 -10.16 -2.73
C ASP A 74 8.54 -9.54 -1.38
N ALA A 75 7.85 -9.88 -0.29
CA ALA A 75 8.13 -9.40 1.06
C ALA A 75 7.82 -10.47 2.13
N ASP A 76 8.39 -10.33 3.32
CA ASP A 76 8.11 -11.20 4.48
C ASP A 76 6.80 -10.78 5.18
N CYS A 77 6.53 -9.49 5.20
CA CYS A 77 5.35 -8.88 5.80
C CYS A 77 4.77 -7.82 4.86
N TYR A 78 3.45 -7.81 4.74
CA TYR A 78 2.72 -6.81 3.96
C TYR A 78 1.77 -6.05 4.87
N ILE A 79 1.70 -4.74 4.69
CA ILE A 79 0.75 -3.87 5.35
C ILE A 79 -0.07 -3.21 4.24
N LEU A 80 -1.33 -3.60 4.10
CA LEU A 80 -2.26 -3.03 3.13
C LEU A 80 -3.03 -1.89 3.81
N HIS A 81 -2.82 -0.68 3.31
CA HIS A 81 -3.57 0.51 3.73
C HIS A 81 -4.49 0.95 2.61
N SER A 82 -5.79 1.10 2.88
CA SER A 82 -6.77 1.56 1.90
C SER A 82 -7.90 2.29 2.62
N ARG A 83 -8.29 3.44 2.08
CA ARG A 83 -9.33 4.31 2.64
C ARG A 83 -10.71 3.63 2.83
N LEU A 84 -10.99 2.57 2.07
CA LEU A 84 -12.31 1.93 2.04
C LEU A 84 -12.59 0.94 3.17
N THR A 85 -11.68 0.72 4.11
CA THR A 85 -11.94 -0.17 5.26
C THR A 85 -12.23 0.65 6.51
N SER A 86 -13.48 0.61 6.98
CA SER A 86 -13.89 1.09 8.32
C SER A 86 -13.18 0.38 9.48
N ARG A 87 -12.31 -0.60 9.17
CA ARG A 87 -11.52 -1.42 10.10
C ARG A 87 -10.02 -1.33 9.79
N GLY A 88 -9.45 -0.13 9.86
CA GLY A 88 -8.00 0.08 9.96
C GLY A 88 -7.11 -0.57 8.90
N THR A 89 -5.80 -0.50 9.16
CA THR A 89 -4.75 -1.05 8.29
C THR A 89 -4.71 -2.57 8.43
N THR A 90 -4.65 -3.32 7.32
CA THR A 90 -4.58 -4.79 7.35
C THR A 90 -3.14 -5.25 7.21
N MET A 91 -2.61 -5.95 8.21
CA MET A 91 -1.31 -6.61 8.11
C MET A 91 -1.49 -8.08 7.73
N LEU A 92 -0.61 -8.53 6.84
CA LEU A 92 -0.57 -9.87 6.27
C LEU A 92 0.87 -10.38 6.35
N LYS A 93 1.09 -11.42 7.15
CA LYS A 93 2.42 -12.05 7.26
C LYS A 93 2.55 -13.19 6.27
N ARG A 94 3.67 -13.25 5.55
CA ARG A 94 3.95 -14.35 4.63
C ARG A 94 4.59 -15.50 5.40
N ARG A 95 4.15 -16.73 5.15
CA ARG A 95 4.71 -17.94 5.77
C ARG A 95 5.61 -18.72 4.81
N ASN A 96 5.42 -18.54 3.50
CA ASN A 96 6.17 -19.17 2.40
C ASN A 96 6.07 -18.24 1.16
N PRO A 97 7.08 -18.17 0.26
CA PRO A 97 6.99 -17.41 -0.98
C PRO A 97 5.65 -17.59 -1.75
N HIS A 98 5.09 -18.80 -1.68
CA HIS A 98 3.78 -19.20 -2.22
C HIS A 98 2.51 -18.59 -1.61
N ARG A 99 2.53 -18.21 -0.32
CA ARG A 99 1.30 -18.24 0.50
C ARG A 99 1.29 -17.23 1.65
N ILE A 100 0.25 -16.38 1.65
CA ILE A 100 -0.07 -15.41 2.70
C ILE A 100 -0.99 -16.07 3.73
N ARG A 101 -0.72 -15.95 5.04
CA ARG A 101 -1.58 -16.48 6.11
C ARG A 101 -1.66 -15.47 7.26
N ASN A 102 -2.81 -15.44 7.94
CA ASN A 102 -3.16 -14.54 9.06
C ASN A 102 -3.37 -13.09 8.63
N LYS A 103 -4.64 -12.66 8.65
CA LYS A 103 -5.05 -11.25 8.59
C LYS A 103 -5.14 -10.73 10.01
N GLN A 104 -4.37 -9.72 10.34
CA GLN A 104 -4.52 -8.98 11.58
C GLN A 104 -4.87 -7.54 11.21
N HIS A 105 -5.95 -7.02 11.79
CA HIS A 105 -6.33 -5.62 11.62
C HIS A 105 -5.65 -4.84 12.73
N PHE A 106 -4.87 -3.83 12.36
CA PHE A 106 -4.23 -2.92 13.31
C PHE A 106 -4.87 -1.54 13.18
N GLY A 107 -5.32 -1.00 14.30
CA GLY A 107 -5.58 0.42 14.43
C GLY A 107 -4.26 1.15 14.56
N LEU A 108 -3.58 1.38 13.44
CA LEU A 108 -2.53 2.39 13.41
C LEU A 108 -3.25 3.73 13.22
N GLU A 109 -3.30 4.55 14.26
CA GLU A 109 -3.63 5.97 14.13
C GLU A 109 -2.43 6.65 13.46
N LEU A 110 -2.45 6.71 12.12
CA LEU A 110 -1.49 7.44 11.29
C LEU A 110 -2.05 8.82 10.93
#